data_AF-A0A1N6L787-F1
#
_entry.id   AF-A0A1N6L787-F1
#
_cell.length_a   1.000
_cell.length_b   1.000
_cell.length_c   1.000
_cell.angle_alpha   90.00
_cell.angle_beta   90.00
_cell.angle_gamma   90.00
#
_symmetry.space_group_name_H-M   'P 1'
#
loop_
_entity.id
_entity.type
_entity.pdbx_description
1 polymer ?
#
loop_
_entity_poly.entity_id
_entity_poly.type
_entity_poly.pdbx_seq_one_letter_code
_entity_poly.pdbx_strand_id
1 'polypeptide(L)'
;MRFDPEKTREAKLRRDGALLQFLLDTKYDPNRPMGNVAQSQIGDVISAWLVGLHKEVSLVIHRSNEWLDRAIEEDEGFGVDKNLHRRTLHWARAIGEWLETGWNAEGCWDNARVFEEAAWRYEKRPWSANEIVKSGLGDYMAFAYLGGEHNGGFDAGIDTYERWVGETKPSLRKTLTPYEYGYLLCLHRERQQFDAAELFTAGRRMLQANLEETWLGGGQYIRAATWLKIVYCDHDPSLTPLQVVLSAYDNMPKVARPEFL
;
A
#
# COMPACT_ATOMS: atom_id res chain seq x y z
N MET A 1 12.83 9.76 -9.28
CA MET A 1 14.04 8.95 -9.56
C MET A 1 13.55 7.57 -9.95
N ARG A 2 14.17 6.85 -10.89
CA ARG A 2 13.74 5.49 -11.20
C ARG A 2 14.23 4.53 -10.11
N PHE A 3 13.42 3.53 -9.76
CA PHE A 3 13.85 2.42 -8.91
C PHE A 3 15.05 1.69 -9.52
N ASP A 4 16.07 1.45 -8.70
CA ASP A 4 17.30 0.76 -9.09
C ASP A 4 17.57 -0.36 -8.06
N PRO A 5 17.32 -1.62 -8.43
CA PRO A 5 17.42 -2.73 -7.48
C PRO A 5 18.86 -3.05 -7.07
N GLU A 6 19.83 -2.87 -7.97
CA GLU A 6 21.26 -3.09 -7.68
C GLU A 6 21.74 -2.06 -6.67
N LYS A 7 21.47 -0.78 -6.92
CA LYS A 7 21.83 0.30 -6.00
C LYS A 7 21.10 0.19 -4.67
N THR A 8 19.83 -0.22 -4.69
CA THR A 8 19.04 -0.44 -3.47
C THR A 8 19.62 -1.59 -2.65
N ARG A 9 20.02 -2.69 -3.29
CA ARG A 9 20.70 -3.82 -2.64
C ARG A 9 22.05 -3.39 -2.05
N GLU A 10 22.87 -2.72 -2.85
CA GLU A 10 24.19 -2.22 -2.43
C GLU A 10 24.05 -1.32 -1.21
N ALA A 11 23.10 -0.38 -1.22
CA ALA A 11 22.87 0.53 -0.11
C ALA A 11 22.54 -0.22 1.19
N LYS A 12 21.71 -1.27 1.13
CA LYS A 12 21.34 -2.08 2.31
C LYS A 12 22.50 -2.93 2.83
N LEU A 13 23.41 -3.37 1.95
CA LEU A 13 24.58 -4.19 2.31
C LEU A 13 25.86 -3.38 2.60
N ARG A 14 25.88 -2.09 2.27
CA ARG A 14 27.03 -1.21 2.48
C ARG A 14 27.40 -1.12 3.96
N ARG A 15 28.71 -0.92 4.24
CA ARG A 15 29.27 -0.86 5.61
C ARG A 15 28.85 -2.08 6.44
N ASP A 16 29.15 -3.26 5.92
CA ASP A 16 28.84 -4.55 6.55
C ASP A 16 27.35 -4.73 6.92
N GLY A 17 26.46 -4.17 6.10
CA GLY A 17 25.02 -4.26 6.31
C GLY A 17 24.49 -3.37 7.43
N ALA A 18 25.13 -2.24 7.75
CA ALA A 18 24.72 -1.37 8.86
C ALA A 18 23.24 -0.96 8.84
N LEU A 19 22.63 -0.75 7.66
CA LEU A 19 21.20 -0.43 7.56
C LEU A 19 20.32 -1.63 7.91
N LEU A 20 20.72 -2.83 7.46
CA LEU A 20 20.03 -4.06 7.79
C LEU A 20 20.18 -4.39 9.29
N GLN A 21 21.37 -4.23 9.85
CA GLN A 21 21.63 -4.39 11.28
C GLN A 21 20.80 -3.38 12.10
N PHE A 22 20.77 -2.11 11.70
CA PHE A 22 19.94 -1.11 12.37
C PHE A 22 18.45 -1.52 12.40
N LEU A 23 17.93 -2.00 11.27
CA LEU A 23 16.57 -2.52 11.18
C LEU A 23 16.34 -3.70 12.14
N LEU A 24 17.27 -4.66 12.17
CA LEU A 24 17.19 -5.86 13.00
C LEU A 24 17.33 -5.56 14.50
N ASP A 25 18.27 -4.68 14.86
CA ASP A 25 18.63 -4.37 16.24
C ASP A 25 17.71 -3.33 16.89
N THR A 26 16.84 -2.67 16.12
CA THR A 26 15.87 -1.72 16.68
C THR A 26 14.99 -2.44 17.71
N LYS A 27 14.98 -1.90 18.93
CA LYS A 27 14.15 -2.37 20.05
C LYS A 27 13.00 -1.41 20.31
N TYR A 28 11.97 -1.92 20.98
CA TYR A 28 10.87 -1.09 21.45
C TYR A 28 11.39 -0.03 22.44
N ASP A 29 10.98 1.21 22.24
CA ASP A 29 11.28 2.34 23.12
C ASP A 29 9.98 3.10 23.41
N PRO A 30 9.44 3.05 24.63
CA PRO A 30 8.17 3.69 24.98
C PRO A 30 8.21 5.22 24.87
N ASN A 31 9.39 5.83 24.72
CA ASN A 31 9.53 7.28 24.57
C ASN A 31 9.53 7.73 23.10
N ARG A 32 9.35 6.79 22.16
CA ARG A 32 9.34 7.05 20.72
C ARG A 32 7.99 6.65 20.13
N PRO A 33 7.56 7.27 19.02
CA PRO A 33 6.36 6.85 18.29
C PRO A 33 6.64 5.54 17.57
N MET A 34 6.56 4.42 18.29
CA MET A 34 6.95 3.10 17.80
C MET A 34 6.01 2.60 16.70
N GLY A 35 4.76 3.07 16.64
CA GLY A 35 3.87 2.82 15.51
C GLY A 35 4.39 3.44 14.21
N ASN A 36 4.82 4.71 14.26
CA ASN A 36 5.49 5.36 13.12
C ASN A 36 6.80 4.64 12.73
N VAL A 37 7.59 4.20 13.71
CA VAL A 37 8.80 3.40 13.44
C VAL A 37 8.43 2.10 12.73
N ALA A 38 7.45 1.36 13.25
CA ALA A 38 7.01 0.10 12.69
C ALA A 38 6.48 0.26 11.25
N GLN A 39 5.72 1.32 10.96
CA GLN A 39 5.29 1.62 9.59
C GLN A 39 6.48 1.81 8.64
N SER A 40 7.52 2.55 9.05
CA SER A 40 8.74 2.68 8.25
C SER A 40 9.40 1.32 8.02
N GLN A 41 9.46 0.48 9.06
CA GLN A 41 10.05 -0.85 8.97
C GLN A 41 9.30 -1.77 8.00
N ILE A 42 7.96 -1.72 7.96
CA ILE A 42 7.16 -2.44 6.94
C ILE A 42 7.54 -2.01 5.52
N GLY A 43 7.73 -0.70 5.30
CA GLY A 43 8.25 -0.19 4.02
C GLY A 43 9.65 -0.71 3.69
N ASP A 44 10.54 -0.74 4.67
CA ASP A 44 11.91 -1.25 4.52
C ASP A 44 11.97 -2.75 4.23
N VAL A 45 11.05 -3.53 4.81
CA VAL A 45 10.88 -4.96 4.52
C VAL A 45 10.49 -5.18 3.07
N ILE A 46 9.47 -4.46 2.57
CA ILE A 46 9.04 -4.57 1.16
C ILE A 46 10.20 -4.19 0.24
N SER A 47 10.92 -3.11 0.57
CA SER A 47 12.12 -2.70 -0.15
C SER A 47 13.21 -3.78 -0.15
N ALA A 48 13.41 -4.48 0.97
CA ALA A 48 14.36 -5.59 1.10
C ALA A 48 13.92 -6.83 0.29
N TRP A 49 12.63 -7.14 0.26
CA TRP A 49 12.08 -8.23 -0.54
C TRP A 49 12.34 -8.04 -2.03
N LEU A 50 12.10 -6.82 -2.53
CA LEU A 50 12.36 -6.45 -3.94
C LEU A 50 13.82 -6.65 -4.35
N VAL A 51 14.75 -6.69 -3.40
CA VAL A 51 16.19 -6.87 -3.66
C VAL A 51 16.77 -8.17 -3.11
N GLY A 52 15.92 -9.18 -2.89
CA GLY A 52 16.34 -10.54 -2.55
C GLY A 52 16.78 -10.73 -1.10
N LEU A 53 16.46 -9.81 -0.20
CA LEU A 53 16.83 -9.86 1.23
C LEU A 53 15.66 -10.31 2.13
N HIS A 54 14.74 -11.11 1.60
CA HIS A 54 13.51 -11.48 2.30
C HIS A 54 13.75 -12.37 3.53
N LYS A 55 14.77 -13.24 3.50
CA LYS A 55 15.09 -14.13 4.62
C LYS A 55 15.63 -13.35 5.80
N GLU A 56 16.50 -12.39 5.51
CA GLU A 56 17.19 -11.55 6.48
C GLU A 56 16.24 -10.67 7.29
N VAL A 57 15.14 -10.21 6.68
CA VAL A 57 14.17 -9.30 7.33
C VAL A 57 12.89 -9.99 7.82
N SER A 58 12.79 -11.31 7.70
CA SER A 58 11.57 -12.08 8.02
C SER A 58 11.03 -11.82 9.43
N LEU A 59 11.91 -11.74 10.44
CA LEU A 59 11.54 -11.48 11.84
C LEU A 59 11.04 -10.05 12.09
N VAL A 60 11.33 -9.11 11.19
CA VAL A 60 10.96 -7.70 11.37
C VAL A 60 9.45 -7.52 11.25
N ILE A 61 8.79 -8.28 10.37
CA ILE A 61 7.36 -8.13 10.07
C ILE A 61 6.53 -8.36 11.34
N HIS A 62 6.71 -9.52 11.99
CA HIS A 62 5.95 -9.88 13.19
C HIS A 62 6.10 -8.82 14.29
N ARG A 63 7.35 -8.43 14.59
CA ARG A 63 7.66 -7.39 15.59
C ARG A 63 7.04 -6.05 15.23
N SER A 64 7.09 -5.64 13.96
CA SER A 64 6.45 -4.40 13.51
C SER A 64 4.93 -4.46 13.67
N ASN A 65 4.29 -5.62 13.41
CA ASN A 65 2.86 -5.81 13.66
C ASN A 65 2.51 -5.65 15.14
N GLU A 66 3.30 -6.25 16.06
CA GLU A 66 3.08 -6.08 17.51
C GLU A 66 3.18 -4.60 17.94
N TRP A 67 4.10 -3.83 17.36
CA TRP A 67 4.25 -2.41 17.69
C TRP A 67 3.13 -1.56 17.09
N LEU A 68 2.65 -1.91 15.90
CA LEU A 68 1.49 -1.28 15.28
C LEU A 68 0.22 -1.54 16.09
N ASP A 69 0.01 -2.77 16.56
CA ASP A 69 -1.13 -3.13 17.42
C ASP A 69 -1.15 -2.26 18.69
N ARG A 70 -0.03 -2.16 19.39
CA ARG A 70 0.09 -1.29 20.57
C ARG A 70 -0.17 0.18 20.24
N ALA A 71 0.42 0.69 19.16
CA ALA A 71 0.24 2.09 18.77
C ALA A 71 -1.21 2.42 18.38
N ILE A 72 -1.93 1.47 17.80
CA ILE A 72 -3.36 1.58 17.50
C ILE A 72 -4.17 1.56 18.79
N GLU A 73 -3.91 0.62 19.70
CA GLU A 73 -4.60 0.50 21.00
C GLU A 73 -4.41 1.74 21.88
N GLU A 74 -3.18 2.29 21.92
CA GLU A 74 -2.82 3.48 22.69
C GLU A 74 -3.19 4.79 21.98
N ASP A 75 -3.72 4.70 20.75
CA ASP A 75 -4.09 5.85 19.93
C ASP A 75 -2.93 6.86 19.78
N GLU A 76 -1.76 6.32 19.42
CA GLU A 76 -0.47 7.00 19.32
C GLU A 76 -0.61 8.35 18.60
N GLY A 77 -0.01 9.40 19.16
CA GLY A 77 0.03 10.72 18.56
C GLY A 77 1.33 10.95 17.80
N PHE A 78 1.25 11.27 16.51
CA PHE A 78 2.40 11.69 15.71
C PHE A 78 1.97 12.64 14.57
N GLY A 79 2.82 13.60 14.23
CA GLY A 79 2.52 14.60 13.19
C GLY A 79 1.48 15.66 13.60
N VAL A 80 1.04 16.45 12.62
CA VAL A 80 0.11 17.58 12.84
C VAL A 80 -1.35 17.12 12.85
N ASP A 81 -1.71 16.24 11.91
CA ASP A 81 -3.05 15.68 11.79
C ASP A 81 -3.04 14.24 12.31
N LYS A 82 -3.74 14.03 13.44
CA LYS A 82 -3.85 12.72 14.08
C LYS A 82 -4.53 11.69 13.18
N ASN A 83 -5.45 12.09 12.32
CA ASN A 83 -6.14 11.16 11.40
C ASN A 83 -5.20 10.66 10.31
N LEU A 84 -4.27 11.49 9.81
CA LEU A 84 -3.23 11.01 8.88
C LEU A 84 -2.33 9.96 9.54
N HIS A 85 -1.99 10.14 10.81
CA HIS A 85 -1.20 9.15 11.54
C HIS A 85 -1.98 7.85 11.76
N ARG A 86 -3.21 7.92 12.26
CA ARG A 86 -4.08 6.74 12.42
C ARG A 86 -4.27 5.99 11.11
N ARG A 87 -4.54 6.71 10.01
CA ARG A 87 -4.59 6.13 8.66
C ARG A 87 -3.31 5.36 8.34
N THR A 88 -2.16 5.95 8.65
CA THR A 88 -0.84 5.35 8.37
C THR A 88 -0.61 4.10 9.20
N LEU A 89 -0.97 4.10 10.48
CA LEU A 89 -0.88 2.93 11.37
C LEU A 89 -1.74 1.77 10.87
N HIS A 90 -3.01 2.03 10.58
CA HIS A 90 -3.93 1.00 10.10
C HIS A 90 -3.54 0.46 8.72
N TRP A 91 -3.08 1.33 7.81
CA TRP A 91 -2.56 0.90 6.51
C TRP A 91 -1.34 -0.01 6.66
N ALA A 92 -0.36 0.42 7.47
CA ALA A 92 0.83 -0.38 7.72
C ALA A 92 0.50 -1.71 8.38
N ARG A 93 -0.44 -1.73 9.33
CA ARG A 93 -0.86 -2.96 10.01
C ARG A 93 -1.56 -3.93 9.06
N ALA A 94 -2.40 -3.41 8.17
CA ALA A 94 -3.11 -4.23 7.19
C ALA A 94 -2.17 -4.86 6.16
N ILE A 95 -1.15 -4.11 5.70
CA ILE A 95 -0.09 -4.65 4.85
C ILE A 95 0.80 -5.61 5.62
N GLY A 96 1.19 -5.27 6.85
CA GLY A 96 2.03 -6.12 7.69
C GLY A 96 1.38 -7.48 7.98
N GLU A 97 0.07 -7.52 8.25
CA GLU A 97 -0.69 -8.78 8.36
C GLU A 97 -0.57 -9.60 7.09
N TRP A 98 -0.84 -8.97 5.94
CA TRP A 98 -0.79 -9.64 4.66
C TRP A 98 0.60 -10.18 4.34
N LEU A 99 1.66 -9.43 4.63
CA LEU A 99 3.03 -9.90 4.43
C LEU A 99 3.39 -11.10 5.33
N GLU A 100 2.86 -11.14 6.55
CA GLU A 100 3.14 -12.20 7.53
C GLU A 100 2.35 -13.48 7.25
N THR A 101 1.05 -13.35 7.00
CA THR A 101 0.12 -14.48 7.02
C THR A 101 -0.55 -14.74 5.67
N GLY A 102 -0.46 -13.80 4.72
CA GLY A 102 -1.18 -13.83 3.45
C GLY A 102 -2.64 -13.39 3.56
N TRP A 103 -3.15 -13.14 4.78
CA TRP A 103 -4.56 -12.81 4.99
C TRP A 103 -4.87 -11.34 4.71
N ASN A 104 -6.15 -11.07 4.44
CA ASN A 104 -6.64 -9.71 4.27
C ASN A 104 -7.25 -9.17 5.57
N ALA A 105 -6.59 -8.21 6.20
CA ALA A 105 -7.09 -7.53 7.40
C ALA A 105 -8.13 -6.46 7.06
N GLU A 106 -9.33 -6.87 6.63
CA GLU A 106 -10.40 -5.97 6.16
C GLU A 106 -10.70 -4.82 7.14
N GLY A 107 -10.81 -5.10 8.43
CA GLY A 107 -11.06 -4.07 9.45
C GLY A 107 -9.95 -3.02 9.57
N CYS A 108 -8.68 -3.39 9.32
CA CYS A 108 -7.59 -2.42 9.29
C CYS A 108 -7.64 -1.56 8.01
N TRP A 109 -7.99 -2.15 6.87
CA TRP A 109 -8.19 -1.40 5.63
C TRP A 109 -9.34 -0.41 5.75
N ASP A 110 -10.46 -0.83 6.33
CA ASP A 110 -11.62 0.03 6.53
C ASP A 110 -11.32 1.18 7.51
N ASN A 111 -10.61 0.92 8.61
CA ASN A 111 -10.16 2.00 9.50
C ASN A 111 -9.23 2.98 8.77
N ALA A 112 -8.30 2.50 7.93
CA ALA A 112 -7.46 3.38 7.12
C ALA A 112 -8.29 4.26 6.17
N ARG A 113 -9.36 3.72 5.56
CA ARG A 113 -10.32 4.47 4.74
C ARG A 113 -11.05 5.56 5.53
N VAL A 114 -11.59 5.21 6.70
CA VAL A 114 -12.31 6.16 7.56
C VAL A 114 -11.40 7.30 8.00
N PHE A 115 -10.17 6.99 8.41
CA PHE A 115 -9.21 8.02 8.83
C PHE A 115 -8.66 8.85 7.66
N GLU A 116 -8.56 8.29 6.46
CA GLU A 116 -8.23 9.06 5.24
C GLU A 116 -9.29 10.14 4.98
N GLU A 117 -10.59 9.78 5.01
CA GLU A 117 -11.67 10.75 4.82
C GLU A 117 -11.74 11.77 5.98
N ALA A 118 -11.49 11.33 7.21
CA ALA A 118 -11.44 12.23 8.37
C ALA A 118 -10.29 13.24 8.26
N ALA A 119 -9.14 12.85 7.71
CA ALA A 119 -8.00 13.74 7.48
C ALA A 119 -8.32 14.83 6.44
N TRP A 120 -9.12 14.53 5.42
CA TRP A 120 -9.55 15.54 4.45
C TRP A 120 -10.38 16.66 5.09
N ARG A 121 -11.05 16.37 6.20
CA ARG A 121 -11.91 17.31 6.95
C ARG A 121 -11.21 17.91 8.18
N TYR A 122 -9.90 17.73 8.32
CA TYR A 122 -9.17 18.22 9.47
C TYR A 122 -9.30 19.75 9.63
N GLU A 123 -9.92 20.20 10.72
CA GLU A 123 -10.38 21.59 10.89
C GLU A 123 -9.28 22.65 10.69
N LYS A 124 -8.05 22.37 11.13
CA LYS A 124 -6.95 23.35 11.02
C LYS A 124 -6.44 23.49 9.58
N ARG A 125 -6.63 22.47 8.75
CA ARG A 125 -6.23 22.45 7.34
C ARG A 125 -7.07 21.43 6.57
N PRO A 126 -8.31 21.79 6.20
CA PRO A 126 -9.11 20.93 5.34
C PRO A 126 -8.43 20.83 3.97
N TRP A 127 -8.54 19.66 3.36
CA TRP A 127 -7.99 19.43 2.03
C TRP A 127 -8.89 20.10 1.00
N SER A 128 -8.28 20.73 -0.01
CA SER A 128 -9.03 21.18 -1.18
C SER A 128 -9.54 19.98 -2.01
N ALA A 129 -10.61 20.16 -2.77
CA ALA A 129 -11.12 19.13 -3.68
C ALA A 129 -10.03 18.58 -4.62
N ASN A 130 -9.13 19.46 -5.08
CA ASN A 130 -8.00 19.08 -5.92
C ASN A 130 -6.96 18.23 -5.16
N GLU A 131 -6.67 18.54 -3.90
CA GLU A 131 -5.78 17.69 -3.07
C GLU A 131 -6.38 16.31 -2.84
N ILE A 132 -7.68 16.24 -2.56
CA ILE A 132 -8.42 14.98 -2.39
C ILE A 132 -8.30 14.14 -3.65
N VAL A 133 -8.70 14.66 -4.82
CA VAL A 133 -8.66 13.90 -6.08
C VAL A 133 -7.23 13.52 -6.46
N LYS A 134 -6.27 14.43 -6.34
CA LYS A 134 -4.90 14.22 -6.81
C LYS A 134 -4.09 13.29 -5.90
N SER A 135 -4.31 13.35 -4.58
CA SER A 135 -3.38 12.75 -3.60
C SER A 135 -4.05 11.78 -2.63
N GLY A 136 -5.33 12.00 -2.28
CA GLY A 136 -6.03 11.17 -1.29
C GLY A 136 -6.85 10.04 -1.91
N LEU A 137 -7.54 10.31 -3.01
CA LEU A 137 -8.56 9.42 -3.55
C LEU A 137 -7.97 8.07 -4.01
N GLY A 138 -6.72 8.04 -4.51
CA GLY A 138 -6.05 6.79 -4.85
C GLY A 138 -5.88 5.87 -3.63
N ASP A 139 -5.42 6.41 -2.50
CA ASP A 139 -5.27 5.64 -1.26
C ASP A 139 -6.65 5.23 -0.72
N TYR A 140 -7.62 6.16 -0.70
CA TYR A 140 -8.99 5.86 -0.27
C TYR A 140 -9.60 4.69 -1.05
N MET A 141 -9.47 4.68 -2.38
CA MET A 141 -10.04 3.63 -3.21
C MET A 141 -9.36 2.27 -2.98
N ALA A 142 -8.05 2.26 -2.71
CA ALA A 142 -7.37 1.02 -2.32
C ALA A 142 -7.90 0.49 -0.98
N PHE A 143 -8.10 1.38 0.00
CA PHE A 143 -8.60 1.02 1.32
C PHE A 143 -10.06 0.55 1.29
N ALA A 144 -10.90 1.23 0.51
CA ALA A 144 -12.29 0.84 0.27
C ALA A 144 -12.38 -0.55 -0.36
N TYR A 145 -11.59 -0.80 -1.39
CA TYR A 145 -11.60 -2.09 -2.06
C TYR A 145 -11.09 -3.24 -1.15
N LEU A 146 -9.99 -3.01 -0.43
CA LEU A 146 -9.42 -4.04 0.46
C LEU A 146 -10.17 -4.18 1.79
N GLY A 147 -10.96 -3.19 2.19
CA GLY A 147 -11.94 -3.30 3.27
C GLY A 147 -13.10 -4.22 2.89
N GLY A 148 -13.38 -4.36 1.58
CA GLY A 148 -14.34 -5.33 1.07
C GLY A 148 -15.76 -5.08 1.54
N GLU A 149 -16.44 -6.14 2.00
CA GLU A 149 -17.80 -6.05 2.57
C GLU A 149 -17.81 -5.44 3.97
N HIS A 150 -16.65 -5.37 4.66
CA HIS A 150 -16.56 -4.79 6.00
C HIS A 150 -17.01 -3.32 5.97
N ASN A 151 -18.10 -3.03 6.69
CA ASN A 151 -18.76 -1.72 6.71
C ASN A 151 -19.09 -1.15 5.31
N GLY A 152 -19.37 -2.00 4.32
CA GLY A 152 -19.76 -1.59 2.98
C GLY A 152 -18.65 -0.86 2.21
N GLY A 153 -17.41 -1.35 2.31
CA GLY A 153 -16.23 -0.74 1.69
C GLY A 153 -16.39 -0.50 0.18
N PHE A 154 -16.96 -1.45 -0.57
CA PHE A 154 -17.20 -1.29 -2.01
C PHE A 154 -18.17 -0.14 -2.33
N ASP A 155 -19.33 -0.09 -1.67
CA ASP A 155 -20.31 0.99 -1.81
C ASP A 155 -19.71 2.35 -1.42
N ALA A 156 -18.97 2.41 -0.30
CA ALA A 156 -18.30 3.63 0.11
C ALA A 156 -17.27 4.12 -0.91
N GLY A 157 -16.58 3.20 -1.59
CA GLY A 157 -15.68 3.49 -2.70
C GLY A 157 -16.42 4.08 -3.91
N ILE A 158 -17.55 3.49 -4.29
CA ILE A 158 -18.41 3.98 -5.39
C ILE A 158 -18.90 5.39 -5.06
N ASP A 159 -19.55 5.57 -3.91
CA ASP A 159 -20.12 6.84 -3.48
C ASP A 159 -19.07 7.96 -3.41
N THR A 160 -17.88 7.65 -2.88
CA THR A 160 -16.82 8.63 -2.72
C THR A 160 -16.20 9.03 -4.05
N TYR A 161 -15.97 8.07 -4.96
CA TYR A 161 -15.51 8.38 -6.31
C TYR A 161 -16.53 9.27 -7.04
N GLU A 162 -17.81 8.89 -7.03
CA GLU A 162 -18.87 9.60 -7.74
C GLU A 162 -19.08 11.01 -7.18
N ARG A 163 -18.93 11.21 -5.85
CA ARG A 163 -18.97 12.52 -5.20
C ARG A 163 -17.88 13.47 -5.69
N TRP A 164 -16.66 12.99 -5.90
CA TRP A 164 -15.49 13.84 -6.19
C TRP A 164 -15.14 13.93 -7.68
N VAL A 165 -15.47 12.90 -8.47
CA VAL A 165 -15.10 12.78 -9.89
C VAL A 165 -16.34 12.75 -10.80
N GLY A 166 -17.45 12.21 -10.32
CA GLY A 166 -18.69 12.01 -11.08
C GLY A 166 -18.91 10.56 -11.52
N GLU A 167 -20.12 10.26 -12.00
CA GLU A 167 -20.59 8.90 -12.33
C GLU A 167 -20.06 8.33 -13.66
N THR A 168 -19.25 9.10 -14.38
CA THR A 168 -18.76 8.67 -15.70
C THR A 168 -17.73 7.56 -15.54
N LYS A 169 -18.08 6.36 -16.02
CA LYS A 169 -17.21 5.18 -15.97
C LYS A 169 -16.00 5.35 -16.91
N PRO A 170 -14.77 5.24 -16.41
CA PRO A 170 -13.59 5.25 -17.25
C PRO A 170 -13.50 3.97 -18.10
N SER A 171 -12.96 4.09 -19.31
CA SER A 171 -12.75 2.93 -20.20
C SER A 171 -11.58 2.07 -19.74
N LEU A 172 -11.76 0.75 -19.65
CA LEU A 172 -10.65 -0.18 -19.34
C LEU A 172 -9.50 -0.12 -20.35
N ARG A 173 -9.71 0.40 -21.56
CA ARG A 173 -8.69 0.49 -22.62
C ARG A 173 -7.65 1.58 -22.39
N LYS A 174 -7.95 2.60 -21.58
CA LYS A 174 -6.98 3.67 -21.26
C LYS A 174 -6.07 3.26 -20.10
N THR A 175 -4.99 4.02 -19.89
CA THR A 175 -4.22 3.95 -18.65
C THR A 175 -5.00 4.64 -17.55
N LEU A 176 -5.50 3.85 -16.60
CA LEU A 176 -6.30 4.35 -15.49
C LEU A 176 -5.42 4.94 -14.39
N THR A 177 -5.91 5.97 -13.72
CA THR A 177 -5.34 6.37 -12.42
C THR A 177 -5.66 5.32 -11.35
N PRO A 178 -4.97 5.33 -10.20
CA PRO A 178 -5.28 4.41 -9.10
C PRO A 178 -6.74 4.53 -8.63
N TYR A 179 -7.28 5.75 -8.50
CA TYR A 179 -8.67 5.94 -8.07
C TYR A 179 -9.70 5.52 -9.13
N GLU A 180 -9.41 5.72 -10.43
CA GLU A 180 -10.26 5.22 -11.52
C GLU A 180 -10.30 3.70 -11.54
N TYR A 181 -9.14 3.05 -11.38
CA TYR A 181 -9.07 1.59 -11.35
C TYR A 181 -9.78 1.02 -10.12
N GLY A 182 -9.56 1.56 -8.92
CA GLY A 182 -10.27 1.15 -7.71
C GLY A 182 -11.79 1.30 -7.82
N TYR A 183 -12.28 2.35 -8.50
CA TYR A 183 -13.72 2.52 -8.75
C TYR A 183 -14.30 1.41 -9.62
N LEU A 184 -13.61 1.07 -10.71
CA LEU A 184 -14.04 -0.05 -11.56
C LEU A 184 -14.02 -1.39 -10.81
N LEU A 185 -13.07 -1.59 -9.90
CA LEU A 185 -13.03 -2.77 -9.03
C LEU A 185 -14.22 -2.82 -8.06
N CYS A 186 -14.55 -1.74 -7.37
CA CYS A 186 -15.73 -1.70 -6.50
C CYS A 186 -17.02 -1.94 -7.30
N LEU A 187 -17.17 -1.31 -8.47
CA LEU A 187 -18.30 -1.56 -9.37
C LEU A 187 -18.36 -3.02 -9.84
N HIS A 188 -17.21 -3.63 -10.14
CA HIS A 188 -17.15 -5.03 -10.54
C HIS A 188 -17.63 -5.94 -9.41
N ARG A 189 -17.18 -5.71 -8.17
CA ARG A 189 -17.59 -6.52 -7.02
C ARG A 189 -19.09 -6.46 -6.79
N GLU A 190 -19.66 -5.26 -6.75
CA GLU A 190 -21.09 -5.05 -6.49
C GLU A 190 -21.99 -5.48 -7.64
N ARG A 191 -21.56 -5.27 -8.89
CA ARG A 191 -22.45 -5.33 -10.05
C ARG A 191 -22.03 -6.35 -11.12
N GLN A 192 -20.87 -6.98 -10.97
CA GLN A 192 -20.30 -7.98 -11.89
C GLN A 192 -20.24 -7.49 -13.36
N GLN A 193 -19.92 -6.20 -13.56
CA GLN A 193 -20.08 -5.50 -14.85
C GLN A 193 -18.91 -5.63 -15.82
N PHE A 194 -17.82 -6.27 -15.41
CA PHE A 194 -16.56 -6.26 -16.15
C PHE A 194 -15.98 -7.66 -16.24
N ASP A 195 -15.21 -7.91 -17.29
CA ASP A 195 -14.44 -9.15 -17.40
C ASP A 195 -13.20 -9.10 -16.51
N ALA A 196 -12.92 -10.19 -15.79
CA ALA A 196 -11.82 -10.26 -14.84
C ALA A 196 -10.44 -10.18 -15.53
N ALA A 197 -10.29 -10.72 -16.73
CA ALA A 197 -9.03 -10.64 -17.47
C ALA A 197 -8.79 -9.24 -18.05
N GLU A 198 -9.86 -8.56 -18.51
CA GLU A 198 -9.79 -7.15 -18.91
C GLU A 198 -9.40 -6.24 -17.73
N LEU A 199 -9.98 -6.48 -16.54
CA LEU A 199 -9.62 -5.76 -15.31
C LEU A 199 -8.17 -5.99 -14.92
N PHE A 200 -7.70 -7.24 -14.91
CA PHE A 200 -6.31 -7.55 -14.63
C PHE A 200 -5.35 -6.84 -15.59
N THR A 201 -5.68 -6.84 -16.89
CA THR A 201 -4.89 -6.14 -17.91
C THR A 201 -4.87 -4.62 -17.68
N ALA A 202 -6.01 -4.02 -17.29
CA ALA A 202 -6.08 -2.61 -16.94
C ALA A 202 -5.28 -2.29 -15.66
N GLY A 203 -5.35 -3.15 -14.65
CA GLY A 203 -4.57 -3.07 -13.43
C GLY A 203 -3.07 -3.07 -13.69
N ARG A 204 -2.59 -3.98 -14.56
CA ARG A 204 -1.18 -4.00 -14.98
C ARG A 204 -0.74 -2.71 -15.68
N ARG A 205 -1.58 -2.14 -16.56
CA ARG A 205 -1.28 -0.81 -17.16
C ARG A 205 -1.17 0.29 -16.11
N MET A 206 -2.07 0.28 -15.12
CA MET A 206 -2.02 1.21 -13.99
C MET A 206 -0.73 1.02 -13.17
N LEU A 207 -0.35 -0.22 -12.86
CA LEU A 207 0.91 -0.53 -12.18
C LEU A 207 2.13 -0.01 -12.96
N GLN A 208 2.18 -0.27 -14.27
CA GLN A 208 3.27 0.20 -15.15
C GLN A 208 3.42 1.72 -15.15
N ALA A 209 2.32 2.46 -15.05
CA ALA A 209 2.35 3.91 -15.02
C ALA A 209 2.86 4.49 -13.68
N ASN A 210 2.88 3.70 -12.59
CA ASN A 210 3.12 4.21 -11.25
C ASN A 210 4.32 3.58 -10.51
N LEU A 211 4.62 2.29 -10.74
CA LEU A 211 5.62 1.55 -9.94
C LEU A 211 7.04 2.13 -10.05
N GLU A 212 7.55 2.29 -11.27
CA GLU A 212 8.99 2.54 -11.50
C GLU A 212 9.49 3.85 -10.88
N GLU A 213 8.81 4.96 -11.17
CA GLU A 213 9.30 6.31 -10.87
C GLU A 213 8.54 6.96 -9.73
N THR A 214 7.23 6.73 -9.63
CA THR A 214 6.35 7.40 -8.66
C THR A 214 6.36 6.68 -7.32
N TRP A 215 6.13 5.36 -7.32
CA TRP A 215 5.99 4.61 -6.07
C TRP A 215 7.33 4.09 -5.57
N LEU A 216 7.93 3.10 -6.26
CA LEU A 216 9.19 2.51 -5.80
C LEU A 216 10.34 3.50 -5.91
N GLY A 217 10.43 4.21 -7.04
CA GLY A 217 11.39 5.29 -7.24
C GLY A 217 11.22 6.50 -6.30
N GLY A 218 10.04 6.64 -5.69
CA GLY A 218 9.71 7.64 -4.67
C GLY A 218 9.72 7.12 -3.23
N GLY A 219 10.10 5.85 -3.00
CA GLY A 219 10.15 5.23 -1.67
C GLY A 219 8.79 4.86 -1.06
N GLN A 220 7.71 4.88 -1.85
CA GLN A 220 6.34 4.57 -1.42
C GLN A 220 6.07 3.06 -1.47
N TYR A 221 6.91 2.27 -0.80
CA TYR A 221 6.90 0.80 -0.88
C TYR A 221 5.57 0.17 -0.43
N ILE A 222 4.97 0.68 0.66
CA ILE A 222 3.66 0.21 1.13
C ILE A 222 2.58 0.44 0.08
N ARG A 223 2.57 1.60 -0.58
CA ARG A 223 1.64 1.91 -1.67
C ARG A 223 1.82 1.00 -2.87
N ALA A 224 3.05 0.77 -3.29
CA ALA A 224 3.37 -0.18 -4.36
C ALA A 224 2.85 -1.60 -4.03
N ALA A 225 3.16 -2.11 -2.84
CA ALA A 225 2.72 -3.42 -2.38
C ALA A 225 1.19 -3.52 -2.28
N THR A 226 0.51 -2.46 -1.84
CA THR A 226 -0.96 -2.40 -1.77
C THR A 226 -1.60 -2.60 -3.14
N TRP A 227 -1.12 -1.87 -4.15
CA TRP A 227 -1.68 -2.00 -5.50
C TRP A 227 -1.27 -3.29 -6.20
N LEU A 228 -0.08 -3.83 -5.92
CA LEU A 228 0.32 -5.16 -6.37
C LEU A 228 -0.61 -6.24 -5.79
N LYS A 229 -0.90 -6.17 -4.48
CA LYS A 229 -1.87 -7.04 -3.81
C LYS A 229 -3.23 -7.00 -4.51
N ILE A 230 -3.78 -5.80 -4.73
CA ILE A 230 -5.07 -5.62 -5.39
C ILE A 230 -5.09 -6.27 -6.78
N VAL A 231 -4.04 -6.05 -7.59
CA VAL A 231 -4.03 -6.56 -8.97
C VAL A 231 -3.79 -8.06 -9.05
N TYR A 232 -2.89 -8.61 -8.22
CA TYR A 232 -2.45 -10.00 -8.35
C TYR A 232 -3.20 -10.98 -7.46
N CYS A 233 -3.59 -10.63 -6.24
CA CYS A 233 -4.27 -11.58 -5.35
C CYS A 233 -5.68 -11.93 -5.83
N ASP A 234 -6.37 -10.99 -6.49
CA ASP A 234 -7.68 -11.28 -7.10
C ASP A 234 -7.57 -12.14 -8.35
N HIS A 235 -6.45 -12.04 -9.07
CA HIS A 235 -6.22 -12.80 -10.29
C HIS A 235 -5.72 -14.21 -9.99
N ASP A 236 -4.80 -14.36 -9.03
CA ASP A 236 -4.25 -15.62 -8.61
C ASP A 236 -4.09 -15.66 -7.07
N PRO A 237 -5.07 -16.24 -6.36
CA PRO A 237 -5.06 -16.32 -4.90
C PRO A 237 -4.04 -17.35 -4.36
N SER A 238 -3.37 -18.11 -5.23
CA SER A 238 -2.32 -19.05 -4.81
C SER A 238 -0.96 -18.38 -4.58
N LEU A 239 -0.79 -17.12 -5.04
CA LEU A 239 0.45 -16.40 -4.89
C LEU A 239 0.71 -16.00 -3.43
N THR A 240 1.92 -16.30 -2.95
CA THR A 240 2.41 -15.79 -1.67
C THR A 240 2.64 -14.27 -1.73
N PRO A 241 2.63 -13.56 -0.59
CA PRO A 241 2.94 -12.13 -0.56
C PRO A 241 4.28 -11.79 -1.20
N LEU A 242 5.31 -12.63 -1.01
CA LEU A 242 6.62 -12.44 -1.65
C LEU A 242 6.51 -12.51 -3.17
N GLN A 243 5.82 -13.52 -3.72
CA GLN A 243 5.62 -13.64 -5.16
C GLN A 243 4.87 -12.41 -5.71
N VAL A 244 3.82 -11.94 -5.03
CA VAL A 244 3.07 -10.74 -5.43
C VAL A 244 3.95 -9.49 -5.44
N VAL A 245 4.78 -9.29 -4.41
CA VAL A 245 5.72 -8.17 -4.37
C VAL A 245 6.74 -8.26 -5.52
N LEU A 246 7.24 -9.47 -5.83
CA LEU A 246 8.19 -9.69 -6.92
C LEU A 246 7.55 -9.55 -8.31
N SER A 247 6.23 -9.68 -8.45
CA SER A 247 5.50 -9.34 -9.69
C SER A 247 5.61 -7.85 -10.06
N ALA A 248 6.18 -7.00 -9.20
CA ALA A 248 6.57 -5.64 -9.57
C ALA A 248 7.43 -5.61 -10.85
N TYR A 249 8.36 -6.56 -11.01
CA TYR A 249 9.26 -6.62 -12.17
C TYR A 249 8.52 -6.86 -13.50
N ASP A 250 7.38 -7.54 -13.47
CA ASP A 250 6.54 -7.75 -14.66
C ASP A 250 5.83 -6.46 -15.12
N ASN A 251 5.89 -5.42 -14.29
CA ASN A 251 5.23 -4.13 -14.48
C ASN A 251 6.23 -2.97 -14.46
N MET A 252 7.53 -3.25 -14.51
CA MET A 252 8.59 -2.24 -14.62
C MET A 252 9.46 -2.51 -15.86
N PRO A 253 8.95 -2.23 -17.09
CA PRO A 253 9.64 -2.58 -18.33
C PRO A 253 11.04 -1.96 -18.51
N LYS A 254 11.39 -0.92 -17.75
CA LYS A 254 12.71 -0.25 -17.79
C LYS A 254 13.62 -0.64 -16.63
N VAL A 255 13.20 -1.57 -15.78
CA VAL A 255 13.98 -2.10 -14.66
C VAL A 255 14.17 -3.60 -14.91
N ALA A 256 15.41 -4.00 -15.24
CA ALA A 256 15.72 -5.41 -15.40
C ALA A 256 15.55 -6.14 -14.07
N ARG A 257 14.99 -7.36 -14.12
CA ARG A 257 14.94 -8.25 -12.96
C ARG A 257 16.37 -8.69 -12.61
N PRO A 258 16.86 -8.41 -11.39
CA PRO A 258 18.21 -8.81 -10.98
C PRO A 258 18.42 -10.33 -10.94
N GLU A 259 19.67 -10.75 -11.14
CA GLU A 259 20.08 -12.16 -11.09
C GLU A 259 20.03 -12.77 -9.68
N PHE A 260 20.05 -11.94 -8.63
CA PHE A 260 20.04 -12.40 -7.24
C PHE A 260 18.64 -12.75 -6.71
N LEU A 261 17.59 -12.65 -7.54
CA LEU A 261 16.19 -12.90 -7.18
C LEU A 261 15.69 -14.29 -7.57
#